data_AF-A0A1G7T4W0-F1
#
_entry.id   AF-A0A1G7T4W0-F1
#
_cell.length_a   1.000
_cell.length_b   1.000
_cell.length_c   1.000
_cell.angle_alpha   90.00
_cell.angle_beta   90.00
_cell.angle_gamma   90.00
#
_symmetry.space_group_name_H-M   'P 1'
#
loop_
_entity.id
_entity.type
_entity.pdbx_description
1 polymer ?
#
loop_
_entity_poly.entity_id
_entity_poly.type
_entity_poly.pdbx_seq_one_letter_code
_entity_poly.pdbx_strand_id
1 'polypeptide(L)'
;MIHNPKKYRTMPVGVVLRRAPGVTRWAKWSWKATSVLPGAGAADWRELRRDGDIVEYHAATLPIELHGAETEAYVHGLGADVPCVYVVMRPIAGKTDRPFEIALVTASPYEAQDYCDSAEEVVEKVAMTPGLLAWVHEFVEEFHHEEEFVKRRRDRLRVDRKQDGVGDPRIEKPADVYASPTLKRKRLA
;
A
#
# COMPACT_ATOMS: atom_id res chain seq x y z
N MET A 1 5.86 -7.09 6.58
CA MET A 1 5.56 -5.75 7.13
C MET A 1 6.03 -5.71 8.59
N ILE A 2 7.06 -4.93 8.90
CA ILE A 2 7.53 -4.78 10.30
C ILE A 2 6.51 -3.88 11.00
N HIS A 3 5.59 -4.48 11.75
CA HIS A 3 4.65 -3.72 12.59
C HIS A 3 5.43 -3.07 13.73
N ASN A 4 5.60 -1.75 13.69
CA ASN A 4 5.94 -1.01 14.89
C ASN A 4 4.63 -0.76 15.66
N PRO A 5 4.35 -1.48 16.76
CA PRO A 5 3.09 -1.34 17.49
C PRO A 5 2.88 0.07 18.05
N LYS A 6 3.92 0.91 18.09
CA LYS A 6 3.81 2.32 18.51
C LYS A 6 3.28 3.26 17.43
N LYS A 7 3.23 2.86 16.16
CA LYS A 7 2.77 3.70 15.03
C LYS A 7 1.77 2.96 14.13
N TYR A 8 0.73 2.38 14.73
CA TYR A 8 -0.31 1.64 14.02
C TYR A 8 -1.68 1.93 14.63
N ARG A 9 -2.69 2.15 13.78
CA ARG A 9 -4.10 2.25 14.20
C ARG A 9 -4.97 1.48 13.22
N THR A 10 -6.07 0.91 13.73
CA THR A 10 -7.06 0.22 12.91
C THR A 10 -8.47 0.53 13.39
N MET A 11 -9.43 0.53 12.45
CA MET A 11 -10.85 0.70 12.73
C MET A 11 -11.67 -0.11 11.72
N PRO A 12 -12.76 -0.78 12.13
CA PRO A 12 -13.67 -1.38 11.16
C PRO A 12 -14.40 -0.29 10.37
N VAL A 13 -14.45 -0.42 9.06
CA VAL A 13 -15.15 0.48 8.16
C VAL A 13 -16.10 -0.33 7.28
N GLY A 14 -17.38 0.00 7.37
CA GLY A 14 -18.40 -0.56 6.49
C GLY A 14 -18.37 0.11 5.13
N VAL A 15 -18.44 -0.66 4.06
CA VAL A 15 -18.48 -0.15 2.68
C VAL A 15 -19.91 -0.19 2.15
N VAL A 16 -20.37 0.94 1.63
CA VAL A 16 -21.70 1.06 1.03
C VAL A 16 -21.61 1.05 -0.49
N LEU A 17 -22.13 0.00 -1.11
CA LEU A 17 -22.29 -0.13 -2.55
C LEU A 17 -23.69 0.31 -2.97
N ARG A 18 -23.76 1.20 -3.95
CA ARG A 18 -25.01 1.59 -4.60
C ARG A 18 -25.17 0.82 -5.90
N ARG A 19 -26.31 0.15 -6.06
CA ARG A 19 -26.84 -0.36 -7.32
C ARG A 19 -27.78 0.67 -7.92
N ALA A 20 -27.59 1.03 -9.18
CA ALA A 20 -28.50 1.88 -9.95
C ALA A 20 -28.74 1.28 -11.34
N PRO A 21 -29.82 1.65 -12.06
CA PRO A 21 -29.98 1.31 -13.46
C PRO A 21 -28.74 1.70 -14.28
N GLY A 22 -28.27 0.77 -15.11
CA GLY A 22 -27.10 1.02 -15.93
C GLY A 22 -27.40 2.04 -17.04
N VAL A 23 -26.36 2.79 -17.42
CA VAL A 23 -26.46 3.86 -18.42
C VAL A 23 -26.19 3.38 -19.85
N THR A 24 -25.92 2.08 -20.03
CA THR A 24 -25.63 1.47 -21.34
C THR A 24 -26.56 0.29 -21.61
N ARG A 25 -26.74 -0.05 -22.89
CA ARG A 25 -27.55 -1.21 -23.31
C ARG A 25 -27.00 -2.57 -22.85
N TRP A 26 -25.72 -2.61 -22.46
CA TRP A 26 -24.99 -3.85 -22.16
C TRP A 26 -24.92 -4.15 -20.67
N ALA A 27 -25.02 -3.13 -19.81
CA ALA A 27 -25.03 -3.28 -18.37
C ALA A 27 -26.39 -2.88 -17.83
N LYS A 28 -27.20 -3.85 -17.37
CA LYS A 28 -28.49 -3.57 -16.74
C LYS A 28 -28.34 -2.74 -15.45
N TRP A 29 -27.24 -2.95 -14.73
CA TRP A 29 -26.97 -2.32 -13.44
C TRP A 29 -25.59 -1.64 -13.45
N SER A 30 -25.50 -0.47 -12.83
CA SER A 30 -24.27 0.21 -12.46
C SER A 30 -24.06 0.07 -10.96
N TRP A 31 -22.82 -0.19 -10.57
CA TRP A 31 -22.40 -0.39 -9.19
C TRP A 31 -21.30 0.60 -8.86
N LYS A 32 -21.41 1.27 -7.70
CA LYS A 32 -20.40 2.21 -7.21
C LYS A 32 -20.28 2.15 -5.70
N ALA A 33 -19.06 2.27 -5.17
CA ALA A 33 -18.88 2.58 -3.75
C ALA A 33 -19.22 4.05 -3.53
N THR A 34 -20.14 4.35 -2.62
CA THR A 34 -20.70 5.71 -2.48
C THR A 34 -20.47 6.32 -1.11
N SER A 35 -20.37 5.49 -0.06
CA SER A 35 -20.10 5.96 1.30
C SER A 35 -19.41 4.88 2.11
N VAL A 36 -18.82 5.31 3.21
CA VAL A 36 -18.19 4.45 4.22
C VAL A 36 -18.79 4.73 5.59
N LEU A 37 -18.83 3.70 6.43
CA LEU A 37 -19.41 3.72 7.76
C LEU A 37 -18.32 3.40 8.80
N PRO A 38 -17.65 4.40 9.39
CA PRO A 38 -16.65 4.18 10.42
C PRO A 38 -17.27 3.50 11.65
N GLY A 39 -16.59 2.50 12.21
CA GLY A 39 -17.07 1.76 13.39
C GLY A 39 -18.22 0.79 13.11
N ALA A 40 -18.54 0.51 11.86
CA ALA A 40 -19.64 -0.40 11.52
C ALA A 40 -19.35 -1.84 11.99
N GLY A 41 -20.39 -2.53 12.45
CA GLY A 41 -20.33 -3.98 12.67
C GLY A 41 -20.39 -4.76 11.36
N ALA A 42 -20.02 -6.04 11.40
CA ALA A 42 -19.99 -6.91 10.22
C ALA A 42 -21.31 -6.93 9.44
N ALA A 43 -21.22 -6.95 8.11
CA ALA A 43 -22.35 -7.14 7.22
C ALA A 43 -21.96 -7.97 5.99
N ASP A 44 -22.95 -8.69 5.44
CA ASP A 44 -22.89 -9.34 4.15
C ASP A 44 -24.06 -8.83 3.30
N TRP A 45 -23.78 -7.85 2.44
CA TRP A 45 -24.73 -7.31 1.46
C TRP A 45 -26.10 -6.93 2.05
N ARG A 46 -26.11 -6.31 3.23
CA ARG A 46 -27.33 -5.87 3.91
C ARG A 46 -27.89 -4.63 3.22
N GLU A 47 -29.14 -4.69 2.78
CA GLU A 47 -29.84 -3.52 2.26
C GLU A 47 -30.00 -2.45 3.35
N LEU A 48 -29.54 -1.23 3.05
CA LEU A 48 -29.64 -0.05 3.92
C LEU A 48 -30.82 0.82 3.52
N ARG A 49 -30.96 1.04 2.20
CA ARG A 49 -31.97 1.93 1.63
C ARG A 49 -32.34 1.48 0.22
N ARG A 50 -33.60 1.71 -0.13
CA ARG A 50 -34.12 1.55 -1.49
C ARG A 50 -34.94 2.78 -1.87
N ASP A 51 -34.70 3.25 -3.08
CA ASP A 51 -35.41 4.35 -3.71
C ASP A 51 -35.65 4.00 -5.18
N GLY A 52 -36.85 3.49 -5.48
CA GLY A 52 -37.17 2.88 -6.77
C GLY A 52 -36.21 1.74 -7.11
N ASP A 53 -35.50 1.89 -8.24
CA ASP A 53 -34.49 0.93 -8.72
C ASP A 53 -33.10 1.13 -8.12
N ILE A 54 -32.90 2.20 -7.35
CA ILE A 54 -31.64 2.48 -6.65
C ILE A 54 -31.65 1.80 -5.30
N VAL A 55 -30.61 1.02 -5.01
CA VAL A 55 -30.47 0.30 -3.74
C VAL A 55 -29.08 0.51 -3.19
N GLU A 56 -28.98 0.83 -1.90
CA GLU A 56 -27.72 0.96 -1.19
C GLU A 56 -27.56 -0.24 -0.24
N TYR A 57 -26.44 -0.93 -0.36
CA TYR A 57 -26.09 -2.11 0.41
C TYR A 57 -24.86 -1.81 1.26
N HIS A 58 -24.91 -2.17 2.54
CA HIS A 58 -23.70 -2.41 3.32
C HIS A 58 -23.10 -3.73 2.84
N ALA A 59 -22.15 -3.63 1.91
CA ALA A 59 -21.61 -4.77 1.17
C ALA A 59 -20.73 -5.66 2.05
N ALA A 60 -19.80 -5.03 2.76
CA ALA A 60 -18.85 -5.68 3.66
C ALA A 60 -18.31 -4.68 4.68
N THR A 61 -17.71 -5.20 5.75
CA THR A 61 -16.96 -4.42 6.73
C THR A 61 -15.54 -4.93 6.75
N LEU A 62 -14.57 -4.04 6.53
CA LEU A 62 -13.14 -4.38 6.56
C LEU A 62 -12.41 -3.46 7.54
N PRO A 63 -11.31 -3.90 8.15
CA PRO A 63 -10.43 -2.99 8.87
C PRO A 63 -9.77 -2.02 7.88
N ILE A 64 -9.83 -0.73 8.17
CA ILE A 64 -8.88 0.24 7.61
C ILE A 64 -7.66 0.27 8.52
N GLU A 65 -6.47 0.23 7.95
CA GLU A 65 -5.20 0.21 8.69
C GLU A 65 -4.40 1.47 8.36
N LEU A 66 -3.83 2.10 9.40
CA LEU A 66 -2.91 3.22 9.27
C LEU A 66 -1.55 2.82 9.82
N HIS A 67 -0.52 3.02 9.00
CA HIS A 67 0.87 2.71 9.32
C HIS A 67 1.71 3.97 9.38
N GLY A 68 2.55 4.11 10.42
CA GLY A 68 3.42 5.29 10.58
C GLY A 68 4.41 5.50 9.43
N ALA A 69 4.76 4.41 8.73
CA ALA A 69 5.64 4.44 7.55
C ALA A 69 4.96 5.05 6.31
N GLU A 70 3.63 5.18 6.30
CA GLU A 70 2.83 5.68 5.18
C GLU A 70 2.25 7.08 5.45
N THR A 71 2.72 7.76 6.51
CA THR A 71 2.20 9.08 6.89
C THR A 71 2.31 10.11 5.77
N GLU A 72 3.36 10.06 4.95
CA GLU A 72 3.50 10.92 3.77
C GLU A 72 2.36 10.70 2.75
N ALA A 73 1.94 9.45 2.54
CA ALA A 73 0.82 9.14 1.66
C ALA A 73 -0.49 9.73 2.21
N TYR A 74 -0.71 9.62 3.53
CA TYR A 74 -1.90 10.17 4.17
C TYR A 74 -1.91 11.71 4.12
N VAL A 75 -0.78 12.38 4.31
CA VAL A 75 -0.66 13.85 4.13
C VAL A 75 -1.08 14.25 2.72
N HIS A 76 -0.59 13.55 1.70
CA HIS A 76 -0.99 13.81 0.32
C HIS A 76 -2.50 13.58 0.13
N GLY A 77 -3.05 12.48 0.65
CA GLY A 77 -4.49 12.20 0.58
C GLY A 77 -5.36 13.27 1.26
N LEU A 78 -4.92 13.81 2.40
CA LEU A 78 -5.59 14.88 3.13
C LEU A 78 -5.47 16.25 2.43
N GLY A 79 -4.44 16.46 1.62
CA GLY A 79 -4.22 17.69 0.85
C GLY A 79 -5.06 17.83 -0.42
N ALA A 80 -5.81 16.79 -0.81
CA ALA A 80 -6.70 16.84 -1.96
C ALA A 80 -7.95 17.71 -1.70
N ASP A 81 -8.55 18.26 -2.77
CA ASP A 81 -9.78 19.08 -2.67
C ASP A 81 -10.91 18.36 -1.91
N VAL A 82 -11.02 17.04 -2.13
CA VAL A 82 -11.90 16.15 -1.39
C VAL A 82 -11.08 14.97 -0.88
N PRO A 83 -10.72 14.95 0.42
CA PRO A 83 -10.04 13.81 1.01
C PRO A 83 -10.91 12.54 0.90
N CYS A 84 -10.32 11.47 0.38
CA CYS A 84 -11.00 10.23 0.09
C CYS A 84 -10.30 9.04 0.76
N VAL A 85 -11.09 8.04 1.11
CA VAL A 85 -10.60 6.66 1.20
C VAL A 85 -10.85 5.93 -0.11
N TYR A 86 -10.09 4.89 -0.32
CA TYR A 86 -10.10 4.10 -1.54
C TYR A 86 -10.65 2.72 -1.22
N VAL A 87 -11.66 2.32 -1.97
CA VAL A 87 -12.27 0.99 -1.87
C VAL A 87 -11.83 0.19 -3.08
N VAL A 88 -11.08 -0.87 -2.84
CA VAL A 88 -10.64 -1.81 -3.86
C VAL A 88 -11.62 -2.95 -3.94
N MET A 89 -12.18 -3.18 -5.12
CA MET A 89 -13.22 -4.16 -5.37
C MET A 89 -12.78 -5.13 -6.46
N ARG A 90 -13.00 -6.42 -6.24
CA ARG A 90 -12.73 -7.47 -7.22
C ARG A 90 -14.03 -7.97 -7.85
N PRO A 91 -14.20 -7.85 -9.17
CA PRO A 91 -15.32 -8.46 -9.87
C PRO A 91 -15.33 -9.99 -9.67
N ILE A 92 -16.48 -10.55 -9.29
CA ILE A 92 -16.68 -11.99 -9.18
C ILE A 92 -17.31 -12.50 -10.47
N ALA A 93 -16.56 -13.31 -11.22
CA ALA A 93 -17.01 -13.87 -12.49
C ALA A 93 -18.36 -14.60 -12.35
N GLY A 94 -19.31 -14.28 -13.24
CA GLY A 94 -20.63 -14.90 -13.29
C GLY A 94 -21.66 -14.41 -12.26
N LYS A 95 -21.31 -13.47 -11.35
CA LYS A 95 -22.27 -12.88 -10.41
C LYS A 95 -22.78 -11.53 -10.90
N THR A 96 -24.09 -11.31 -10.80
CA THR A 96 -24.76 -10.06 -11.24
C THR A 96 -25.39 -9.26 -10.09
N ASP A 97 -25.93 -9.94 -9.08
CA ASP A 97 -26.60 -9.28 -7.93
C ASP A 97 -25.62 -8.82 -6.85
N ARG A 98 -24.53 -9.55 -6.66
CA ARG A 98 -23.42 -9.25 -5.74
C ARG A 98 -22.09 -9.40 -6.50
N PRO A 99 -21.83 -8.51 -7.47
CA PRO A 99 -20.75 -8.73 -8.44
C PRO A 99 -19.36 -8.42 -7.90
N PHE A 100 -19.22 -7.90 -6.68
CA PHE A 100 -17.93 -7.50 -6.12
C PHE A 100 -17.62 -8.19 -4.80
N GLU A 101 -16.36 -8.56 -4.64
CA GLU A 101 -15.73 -8.78 -3.34
C GLU A 101 -15.00 -7.49 -2.95
N ILE A 102 -15.16 -7.02 -1.72
CA ILE A 102 -14.41 -5.87 -1.23
C ILE A 102 -13.06 -6.40 -0.73
N ALA A 103 -11.99 -6.07 -1.45
CA ALA A 103 -10.65 -6.61 -1.20
C ALA A 103 -9.87 -5.79 -0.16
N LEU A 104 -9.98 -4.46 -0.22
CA LEU A 104 -9.24 -3.54 0.65
C LEU A 104 -9.98 -2.20 0.80
N VAL A 105 -9.83 -1.59 1.97
CA VAL A 105 -10.18 -0.19 2.22
C VAL A 105 -8.93 0.50 2.75
N THR A 106 -8.45 1.54 2.07
CA THR A 106 -7.21 2.24 2.45
C THR A 106 -7.38 3.76 2.43
N ALA A 107 -6.65 4.45 3.32
CA ALA A 107 -6.50 5.90 3.30
C ALA A 107 -5.26 6.34 2.48
N SER A 108 -4.41 5.40 2.06
CA SER A 108 -3.20 5.69 1.30
C SER A 108 -3.52 5.83 -0.19
N PRO A 109 -3.33 7.03 -0.80
CA PRO A 109 -3.44 7.17 -2.25
C PRO A 109 -2.37 6.36 -3.00
N TYR A 110 -1.21 6.10 -2.37
CA TYR A 110 -0.11 5.35 -2.99
C TYR A 110 -0.43 3.86 -3.06
N GLU A 111 -0.94 3.28 -1.97
CA GLU A 111 -1.40 1.88 -1.98
C GLU A 111 -2.56 1.70 -2.97
N ALA A 112 -3.50 2.65 -3.00
CA ALA A 112 -4.61 2.61 -3.96
C ALA A 112 -4.14 2.69 -5.42
N GLN A 113 -3.04 3.42 -5.69
CA GLN A 113 -2.47 3.54 -7.03
C GLN A 113 -1.91 2.19 -7.52
N ASP A 114 -1.26 1.42 -6.65
CA ASP A 114 -0.74 0.10 -7.00
C ASP A 114 -1.85 -0.85 -7.50
N TYR A 115 -3.07 -0.72 -6.98
CA TYR A 115 -4.23 -1.46 -7.45
C TYR A 115 -4.86 -0.89 -8.74
N CYS A 116 -4.67 0.40 -9.02
CA CYS A 116 -5.13 0.99 -10.28
C CYS A 116 -4.33 0.48 -11.50
N ASP A 117 -3.10 0.02 -11.29
CA ASP A 117 -2.25 -0.51 -12.34
C ASP A 117 -2.67 -1.93 -12.79
N SER A 118 -3.51 -2.59 -12.01
CA SER A 118 -4.14 -3.86 -12.36
C SER A 118 -5.44 -3.64 -13.13
N ALA A 119 -5.67 -4.44 -14.17
CA ALA A 119 -6.92 -4.44 -14.94
C ALA A 119 -8.02 -5.31 -14.29
N GLU A 120 -7.71 -6.04 -13.22
CA GLU A 120 -8.64 -6.97 -12.57
C GLU A 120 -9.43 -6.31 -11.44
N GLU A 121 -8.86 -5.28 -10.79
CA GLU A 121 -9.47 -4.55 -9.69
C GLU A 121 -10.19 -3.27 -10.14
N VAL A 122 -11.26 -2.93 -9.43
CA VAL A 122 -11.94 -1.64 -9.54
C VAL A 122 -11.67 -0.84 -8.27
N VAL A 123 -11.02 0.32 -8.43
CA VAL A 123 -10.72 1.24 -7.33
C VAL A 123 -11.70 2.41 -7.37
N GLU A 124 -12.49 2.57 -6.31
CA GLU A 124 -13.42 3.69 -6.15
C GLU A 124 -12.96 4.65 -5.06
N LYS A 125 -13.03 5.95 -5.35
CA LYS A 125 -12.76 7.02 -4.39
C LYS A 125 -14.04 7.36 -3.63
N VAL A 126 -14.00 7.23 -2.31
CA VAL A 126 -15.12 7.55 -1.43
C VAL A 126 -14.71 8.66 -0.48
N ALA A 127 -15.46 9.77 -0.50
CA ALA A 127 -15.17 10.91 0.37
C ALA A 127 -15.17 10.49 1.84
N MET A 128 -14.17 10.96 2.59
CA MET A 128 -14.08 10.69 4.03
C MET A 128 -15.27 11.32 4.74
N THR A 129 -15.87 10.58 5.67
CA THR A 129 -16.80 11.18 6.63
C THR A 129 -16.02 12.09 7.58
N PRO A 130 -16.65 13.10 8.20
CA PRO A 130 -15.95 14.01 9.12
C PRO A 130 -15.20 13.29 10.24
N GLY A 131 -15.77 12.20 10.77
CA GLY A 131 -15.13 11.39 11.80
C GLY A 131 -13.91 10.61 11.30
N LEU A 132 -13.98 10.06 10.08
CA LEU A 132 -12.83 9.36 9.48
C LEU A 132 -11.71 10.33 9.12
N LEU A 133 -12.05 11.51 8.59
CA LEU A 133 -11.10 12.57 8.27
C LEU A 133 -10.33 13.00 9.53
N ALA A 134 -11.04 13.29 10.62
CA ALA A 134 -10.42 13.66 11.89
C ALA A 134 -9.50 12.55 12.42
N TRP A 135 -9.93 11.29 12.33
CA TRP A 135 -9.15 10.14 12.79
C TRP A 135 -7.84 9.92 12.01
N VAL A 136 -7.87 10.09 10.68
CA VAL A 136 -6.66 10.03 9.84
C VAL A 136 -5.75 11.23 10.10
N HIS A 137 -6.33 12.43 10.23
CA HIS A 137 -5.59 13.65 10.54
C HIS A 137 -4.84 13.54 11.87
N GLU A 138 -5.50 13.10 12.94
CA GLU A 138 -4.87 12.89 14.25
C GLU A 138 -3.71 11.88 14.18
N PHE A 139 -3.84 10.83 13.35
CA PHE A 139 -2.75 9.86 13.16
C PHE A 139 -1.54 10.51 12.47
N VAL A 140 -1.79 11.31 11.44
CA VAL A 140 -0.74 12.05 10.75
C VAL A 140 -0.07 13.04 11.70
N GLU A 141 -0.85 13.82 12.45
CA GLU A 141 -0.34 14.81 13.40
C GLU A 141 0.53 14.17 14.50
N GLU A 142 0.19 12.96 14.96
CA GLU A 142 0.96 12.24 15.97
C GLU A 142 2.26 11.63 15.42
N PHE A 143 2.25 11.10 14.19
CA PHE A 143 3.32 10.21 13.72
C PHE A 143 4.12 10.72 12.52
N HIS A 144 3.62 11.73 11.81
CA HIS A 144 4.31 12.34 10.68
C HIS A 144 5.39 13.29 11.17
N HIS A 145 6.63 13.01 10.78
CA HIS A 145 7.75 13.92 10.95
C HIS A 145 8.42 14.05 9.60
N GLU A 146 8.66 15.28 9.16
CA GLU A 146 9.44 15.53 7.95
C GLU A 146 10.87 15.04 8.18
N GLU A 147 11.21 13.89 7.60
CA GLU A 147 12.58 13.41 7.59
C GLU A 147 13.31 14.07 6.42
N GLU A 148 14.36 14.85 6.72
CA GLU A 148 15.24 15.35 5.68
C GLU A 148 15.84 14.17 4.91
N PHE A 149 15.63 14.14 3.59
CA PHE A 149 16.17 13.08 2.75
C PHE A 149 17.70 13.07 2.80
N VAL A 150 18.27 12.15 3.57
CA VAL A 150 19.72 11.94 3.61
C VAL A 150 20.11 11.03 2.45
N LYS A 151 20.63 11.64 1.39
CA LYS A 151 21.21 10.88 0.26
C LYS A 151 22.31 9.95 0.78
N ARG A 152 22.10 8.63 0.67
CA ARG A 152 23.12 7.64 1.04
C ARG A 152 24.39 7.88 0.21
N ARG A 153 25.46 8.30 0.89
CA ARG A 153 26.77 8.44 0.25
C ARG A 153 27.33 7.04 0.01
N ARG A 154 27.62 6.70 -1.24
CA ARG A 154 28.32 5.45 -1.56
C ARG A 154 29.68 5.46 -0.86
N ASP A 155 29.97 4.45 -0.07
CA ASP A 155 31.31 4.24 0.48
C ASP A 155 32.29 4.22 -0.69
N ARG A 156 33.25 5.15 -0.68
CA ARG A 156 34.30 5.18 -1.69
C ARG A 156 35.11 3.89 -1.54
N LEU A 157 35.06 3.06 -2.56
CA LEU A 157 35.95 1.90 -2.67
C LEU A 157 37.39 2.42 -2.55
N ARG A 158 38.17 1.91 -1.58
CA ARG A 158 39.60 2.23 -1.45
C ARG A 158 40.36 1.60 -2.61
N VAL A 159 40.52 2.36 -3.69
CA VAL A 159 41.24 1.97 -4.93
C VAL A 159 42.76 1.95 -4.75
N ASP A 160 43.27 2.46 -3.63
CA ASP A 160 44.68 2.47 -3.23
C ASP A 160 45.12 1.16 -2.55
N ARG A 161 44.20 0.23 -2.25
CA ARG A 161 44.55 -1.09 -1.72
C ARG A 161 45.34 -1.88 -2.76
N LYS A 162 46.65 -1.99 -2.58
CA LYS A 162 47.47 -3.03 -3.22
C LYS A 162 47.15 -4.38 -2.56
N GLN A 163 46.32 -5.18 -3.22
CA GLN A 163 46.07 -6.56 -2.84
C GLN A 163 47.04 -7.48 -3.58
N ASP A 164 48.10 -7.93 -2.88
CA ASP A 164 49.07 -8.89 -3.42
C ASP A 164 48.57 -10.34 -3.25
N GLY A 165 47.35 -10.60 -3.71
CA GLY A 165 46.68 -11.92 -3.64
C GLY A 165 45.68 -12.10 -2.51
N VAL A 166 44.95 -13.22 -2.57
CA VAL A 166 43.88 -13.59 -1.64
C VAL A 166 44.38 -14.69 -0.71
N GLY A 167 44.99 -14.30 0.42
CA GLY A 167 45.52 -15.23 1.42
C GLY A 167 46.66 -14.65 2.24
N ASP A 168 47.15 -15.41 3.21
CA ASP A 168 48.37 -15.06 3.94
C ASP A 168 49.60 -15.21 3.01
N PRO A 169 50.40 -14.15 2.80
CA PRO A 169 51.62 -14.20 1.99
C PRO A 169 52.59 -15.33 2.35
N ARG A 170 52.63 -15.74 3.62
CA ARG A 170 53.59 -16.72 4.18
C ARG A 170 53.23 -18.16 3.90
N ILE A 171 51.98 -18.44 3.56
CA ILE A 171 51.50 -19.81 3.33
C ILE A 171 51.56 -20.07 1.82
N GLU A 172 52.51 -20.90 1.40
CA GLU A 172 52.60 -21.33 0.02
C GLU A 172 51.46 -22.31 -0.28
N LYS A 173 50.62 -21.96 -1.25
CA LYS A 173 49.59 -22.85 -1.78
C LYS A 173 50.02 -23.29 -3.19
N PRO A 174 49.96 -24.58 -3.53
CA PRO A 174 50.44 -25.11 -4.81
C PRO A 174 49.84 -24.43 -6.06
N ALA A 175 48.68 -23.80 -5.91
CA ALA A 175 48.01 -23.04 -6.97
C ALA A 175 47.40 -21.73 -6.42
N ASP A 176 48.24 -20.83 -5.92
CA ASP A 176 47.81 -19.47 -5.56
C ASP A 176 47.58 -18.63 -6.83
N VAL A 177 46.42 -18.84 -7.45
CA VAL A 177 45.99 -18.19 -8.71
C VAL A 177 45.96 -16.67 -8.58
N TYR A 178 45.69 -16.15 -7.38
CA TYR A 178 45.54 -14.72 -7.13
C TYR A 178 46.83 -14.01 -6.71
N ALA A 179 47.94 -14.72 -6.49
CA ALA A 179 49.21 -14.12 -6.13
C ALA A 179 49.72 -13.15 -7.21
N SER A 180 50.04 -11.92 -6.79
CA SER A 180 50.62 -10.92 -7.69
C SER A 180 52.03 -11.33 -8.15
N PRO A 181 52.51 -10.84 -9.31
CA PRO A 181 53.88 -11.14 -9.77
C PRO A 181 54.97 -10.76 -8.76
N THR A 182 54.74 -9.70 -7.99
CA THR A 182 55.64 -9.25 -6.92
C THR A 182 55.68 -10.25 -5.76
N LEU A 183 54.53 -10.77 -5.34
CA LEU A 183 54.43 -11.78 -4.30
C LEU A 183 55.11 -13.08 -4.71
N LYS A 184 54.89 -13.51 -5.97
CA LYS A 184 55.54 -14.71 -6.53
C LYS A 184 57.07 -14.56 -6.55
N ARG A 185 57.59 -13.39 -6.97
CA ARG A 185 59.04 -13.11 -6.93
C ARG A 185 59.61 -13.14 -5.52
N LYS A 186 58.90 -12.62 -4.52
CA LYS A 186 59.34 -12.66 -3.11
C LYS A 186 59.37 -14.07 -2.51
N ARG A 187 58.53 -14.99 -2.99
CA ARG A 187 58.54 -16.40 -2.52
C ARG A 187 59.69 -17.22 -3.13
N LEU A 188 60.24 -16.77 -4.27
CA LEU A 188 61.32 -17.45 -5.00
C LEU A 188 62.74 -16.99 -4.59
N ALA A 189 62.85 -15.93 -3.78
CA ALA A 189 64.10 -15.36 -3.29
C ALA A 189 64.34 -15.79 -1.85
#